data_AF-A0A6M2CRK2-F1
#
_entry.id   AF-A0A6M2CRK2-F1
#
_cell.length_a   1.000
_cell.length_b   1.000
_cell.length_c   1.000
_cell.angle_alpha   90.00
_cell.angle_beta   90.00
_cell.angle_gamma   90.00
#
_symmetry.space_group_name_H-M   'P 1'
#
loop_
_entity.id
_entity.type
_entity.pdbx_description
1 polymer ?
#
loop_
_entity_poly.entity_id
_entity_poly.type
_entity_poly.pdbx_seq_one_letter_code
_entity_poly.pdbx_strand_id
1 'polypeptide(L)'
;MFFGRAAIFTRKLAPRCCFVALRGLKMSESSESNSVLFVCLGNICRSPIAEAVFKHVAKERGVLDDWTVDSAATGDWHVGCNPDKRALKCLKDHGIDYKHSARQVTTEDFTNFKYIFGMDEDNISTLRELSPKKSTAQIELFGKYDPQGKTIIRDPYYDDGSKGFEDAYEQCLRCSNAFLDRVVS
;
A
#
# COMPACT_ATOMS: atom_id res chain seq x y z
N MET A 1 -40.51 -57.54 -54.14
CA MET A 1 -40.82 -57.73 -52.71
C MET A 1 -39.68 -57.15 -51.89
N PHE A 2 -40.01 -56.28 -50.92
CA PHE A 2 -39.18 -55.64 -49.87
C PHE A 2 -38.09 -54.64 -50.36
N PHE A 3 -38.36 -53.31 -50.37
CA PHE A 3 -38.36 -52.32 -49.25
C PHE A 3 -36.96 -52.16 -48.62
N GLY A 4 -36.32 -50.99 -48.52
CA GLY A 4 -36.75 -49.62 -48.82
C GLY A 4 -35.73 -48.54 -48.37
N ARG A 5 -36.16 -47.28 -48.52
CA ARG A 5 -35.68 -46.01 -47.91
C ARG A 5 -34.29 -45.49 -48.32
N ALA A 6 -34.01 -44.20 -48.40
CA ALA A 6 -34.78 -42.95 -48.54
C ALA A 6 -33.78 -41.80 -48.79
N ALA A 7 -34.18 -40.83 -49.62
CA ALA A 7 -34.02 -39.37 -49.48
C ALA A 7 -32.66 -38.76 -49.02
N ILE A 8 -31.89 -38.05 -49.87
CA ILE A 8 -32.04 -36.63 -50.31
C ILE A 8 -31.39 -35.61 -49.33
N PHE A 9 -30.64 -34.67 -49.96
CA PHE A 9 -30.28 -33.29 -49.56
C PHE A 9 -28.91 -32.94 -48.93
N THR A 10 -28.07 -32.37 -49.80
CA THR A 10 -27.36 -31.06 -49.72
C THR A 10 -26.77 -30.59 -48.39
N ARG A 11 -25.50 -30.16 -48.41
CA ARG A 11 -25.11 -28.73 -48.43
C ARG A 11 -23.59 -28.56 -48.42
N LYS A 12 -23.10 -27.64 -49.25
CA LYS A 12 -21.73 -27.11 -49.30
C LYS A 12 -21.33 -26.57 -47.92
N LEU A 13 -20.16 -26.97 -47.44
CA LEU A 13 -19.47 -26.35 -46.31
C LEU A 13 -18.95 -24.95 -46.72
N ALA A 14 -19.36 -23.92 -46.00
CA ALA A 14 -18.75 -22.59 -46.04
C ALA A 14 -17.52 -22.56 -45.11
N PRO A 15 -16.53 -21.69 -45.36
CA PRO A 15 -15.31 -21.64 -44.56
C PRO A 15 -15.57 -21.03 -43.19
N ARG A 16 -14.92 -21.59 -42.17
CA ARG A 16 -14.92 -21.09 -40.80
C ARG A 16 -14.27 -19.72 -40.76
N CYS A 17 -15.08 -18.68 -40.55
CA CYS A 17 -14.59 -17.37 -40.16
C CYS A 17 -13.99 -17.49 -38.75
N CYS A 18 -12.70 -17.19 -38.62
CA CYS A 18 -12.02 -17.07 -37.33
C CYS A 18 -12.68 -15.95 -36.52
N PHE A 19 -13.45 -16.30 -35.50
CA PHE A 19 -13.84 -15.37 -34.44
C PHE A 19 -12.59 -15.07 -33.61
N VAL A 20 -11.90 -13.98 -33.93
CA VAL A 20 -11.00 -13.34 -32.98
C VAL A 20 -11.91 -12.71 -31.93
N ALA A 21 -12.01 -13.34 -30.77
CA ALA A 21 -12.65 -12.75 -29.61
C ALA A 21 -11.87 -11.49 -29.23
N LEU A 22 -12.41 -10.33 -29.59
CA LEU A 22 -12.05 -9.05 -28.97
C LEU A 22 -12.38 -9.19 -27.49
N ARG A 23 -11.39 -9.60 -26.69
CA ARG A 23 -11.43 -9.44 -25.23
C ARG A 23 -11.62 -7.95 -25.00
N GLY A 24 -12.77 -7.60 -24.42
CA GLY A 24 -13.16 -6.23 -24.16
C GLY A 24 -12.03 -5.49 -23.46
N LEU A 25 -11.58 -4.40 -24.08
CA LEU A 25 -10.93 -3.31 -23.37
C LEU A 25 -11.94 -2.80 -22.35
N LYS A 26 -11.74 -3.17 -21.07
CA LYS A 26 -12.35 -2.42 -19.98
C LYS A 26 -11.80 -1.00 -20.11
N MET A 27 -12.66 -0.06 -20.46
CA MET A 27 -12.43 1.35 -20.20
C MET A 27 -12.20 1.48 -18.71
N SER A 28 -10.99 1.87 -18.31
CA SER A 28 -10.72 2.30 -16.95
C SER A 28 -11.57 3.54 -16.70
N GLU A 29 -12.55 3.43 -15.80
CA GLU A 29 -13.01 4.59 -15.04
C GLU A 29 -11.78 5.32 -14.53
N SER A 30 -11.83 6.65 -14.50
CA SER A 30 -10.77 7.49 -13.95
C SER A 30 -10.53 7.08 -12.49
N SER A 31 -9.61 6.14 -12.29
CA SER A 31 -9.15 5.71 -10.99
C SER A 31 -8.32 6.86 -10.45
N GLU A 32 -8.94 7.68 -9.61
CA GLU A 32 -8.19 8.57 -8.72
C GLU A 32 -7.11 7.70 -8.05
N SER A 33 -5.84 7.95 -8.41
CA SER A 33 -4.70 7.17 -7.90
C SER A 33 -4.74 7.21 -6.38
N ASN A 34 -4.72 6.05 -5.74
CA ASN A 34 -4.74 6.01 -4.29
C ASN A 34 -3.38 6.50 -3.76
N SER A 35 -3.38 7.31 -2.71
CA SER A 35 -2.14 7.84 -2.15
C SER A 35 -2.12 7.70 -0.63
N VAL A 36 -1.00 7.19 -0.10
CA VAL A 36 -0.78 7.03 1.34
C VAL A 36 0.60 7.54 1.75
N LEU A 37 0.62 8.30 2.86
CA LEU A 37 1.82 8.79 3.50
C LEU A 37 1.92 8.22 4.93
N PHE A 38 3.01 7.53 5.23
CA PHE A 38 3.29 7.02 6.57
C PHE A 38 4.14 8.02 7.36
N VAL A 39 3.75 8.34 8.58
CA VAL A 39 4.39 9.40 9.37
C VAL A 39 4.73 8.93 10.77
N CYS A 40 5.99 9.11 11.16
CA CYS A 40 6.45 8.98 12.54
C CYS A 40 7.26 10.20 12.95
N LEU A 41 7.84 10.22 14.16
CA LEU A 41 8.57 11.38 14.65
C LEU A 41 9.77 11.77 13.76
N GLY A 42 10.66 10.82 13.47
CA GLY A 42 11.94 11.09 12.80
C GLY A 42 12.13 10.52 11.40
N ASN A 43 11.15 9.80 10.84
CA ASN A 43 11.23 9.13 9.53
C ASN A 43 12.46 8.25 9.28
N ILE A 44 12.98 7.63 10.34
CA ILE A 44 14.11 6.67 10.23
C ILE A 44 13.78 5.27 10.73
N CYS A 45 12.74 5.09 11.55
CA CYS A 45 12.37 3.78 12.12
C CYS A 45 11.03 3.27 11.57
N ARG A 46 9.92 3.75 12.14
CA ARG A 46 8.58 3.17 11.94
C ARG A 46 7.97 3.50 10.59
N SER A 47 7.95 4.78 10.20
CA SER A 47 7.35 5.15 8.91
C SER A 47 8.08 4.61 7.68
N PRO A 48 9.44 4.50 7.67
CA PRO A 48 10.15 3.75 6.63
C PRO A 48 9.78 2.26 6.58
N ILE A 49 9.64 1.59 7.73
CA ILE A 49 9.18 0.19 7.78
C ILE A 49 7.78 0.08 7.21
N ALA A 50 6.85 0.95 7.63
CA ALA A 50 5.48 0.94 7.14
C ALA A 50 5.39 1.15 5.63
N GLU A 51 6.12 2.12 5.08
CA GLU A 51 6.20 2.36 3.63
C GLU A 51 6.72 1.14 2.87
N ALA A 52 7.85 0.58 3.31
CA ALA A 52 8.49 -0.56 2.67
C ALA A 52 7.58 -1.79 2.66
N VAL A 53 6.96 -2.07 3.82
CA VAL A 53 6.02 -3.19 3.99
C VAL A 53 4.76 -2.99 3.16
N PHE A 54 4.20 -1.78 3.14
CA PHE A 54 3.01 -1.49 2.36
C PHE A 54 3.28 -1.67 0.85
N LYS A 55 4.40 -1.11 0.34
CA LYS A 55 4.83 -1.30 -1.04
C LYS A 55 5.01 -2.78 -1.37
N HIS A 56 5.60 -3.55 -0.46
CA HIS A 56 5.79 -4.99 -0.63
C HIS A 56 4.44 -5.72 -0.75
N VAL A 57 3.52 -5.52 0.19
CA VAL A 57 2.19 -6.16 0.18
C VAL A 57 1.38 -5.75 -1.05
N ALA A 58 1.39 -4.46 -1.41
CA ALA A 58 0.69 -3.96 -2.60
C ALA A 58 1.27 -4.57 -3.90
N LYS A 59 2.60 -4.78 -3.95
CA LYS A 59 3.26 -5.44 -5.08
C LYS A 59 2.87 -6.91 -5.19
N GLU A 60 2.87 -7.65 -4.08
CA GLU A 60 2.46 -9.07 -4.06
C GLU A 60 1.00 -9.25 -4.50
N ARG A 61 0.14 -8.28 -4.18
CA ARG A 61 -1.27 -8.25 -4.58
C ARG A 61 -1.49 -7.73 -6.00
N GLY A 62 -0.46 -7.24 -6.69
CA GLY A 62 -0.54 -6.74 -8.07
C GLY A 62 -1.27 -5.41 -8.21
N VAL A 63 -1.30 -4.58 -7.15
CA VAL A 63 -2.01 -3.29 -7.13
C VAL A 63 -1.10 -2.09 -6.88
N LEU A 64 0.21 -2.30 -6.71
CA LEU A 64 1.15 -1.21 -6.43
C LEU A 64 1.10 -0.08 -7.47
N ASP A 65 0.83 -0.39 -8.74
CA ASP A 65 0.77 0.61 -9.82
C ASP A 65 -0.40 1.61 -9.65
N ASP A 66 -1.41 1.26 -8.85
CA ASP A 66 -2.54 2.14 -8.51
C ASP A 66 -2.26 3.04 -7.29
N TRP A 67 -1.08 2.89 -6.66
CA TRP A 67 -0.73 3.55 -5.40
C TRP A 67 0.50 4.47 -5.51
N THR A 68 0.33 5.69 -5.01
CA THR A 68 1.46 6.54 -4.59
C THR A 68 1.73 6.33 -3.10
N VAL A 69 2.94 5.89 -2.75
CA VAL A 69 3.29 5.48 -1.39
C VAL A 69 4.61 6.15 -0.97
N ASP A 70 4.60 6.82 0.18
CA ASP A 70 5.76 7.54 0.72
C ASP A 70 5.76 7.54 2.26
N SER A 71 6.84 8.04 2.87
CA SER A 71 6.94 8.27 4.31
C SER A 71 7.65 9.58 4.66
N ALA A 72 7.24 10.17 5.78
CA ALA A 72 7.77 11.43 6.28
C ALA A 72 7.84 11.49 7.80
N ALA A 73 8.44 12.59 8.29
CA ALA A 73 8.65 12.91 9.69
C ALA A 73 7.79 14.09 10.12
N THR A 74 7.30 14.10 11.36
CA THR A 74 6.78 15.33 11.96
C THR A 74 7.92 16.29 12.35
N GLY A 75 9.07 15.76 12.74
CA GLY A 75 10.30 16.52 13.00
C GLY A 75 11.25 16.62 11.81
N ASP A 76 12.30 17.43 11.95
CA ASP A 76 13.31 17.68 10.91
C ASP A 76 14.70 17.11 11.23
N TRP A 77 14.91 16.54 12.44
CA TRP A 77 16.22 16.10 12.96
C TRP A 77 17.01 15.17 12.05
N HIS A 78 16.33 14.39 11.21
CA HIS A 78 16.94 13.38 10.35
C HIS A 78 16.76 13.66 8.86
N VAL A 79 16.30 14.84 8.46
CA VAL A 79 16.11 15.15 7.03
C VAL A 79 17.41 14.89 6.24
N GLY A 80 17.30 14.16 5.14
CA GLY A 80 18.44 13.73 4.31
C GLY A 80 19.14 12.45 4.76
N CYS A 81 18.84 11.94 5.97
CA CYS A 81 19.46 10.73 6.49
C CYS A 81 18.82 9.46 5.92
N ASN A 82 19.60 8.38 5.84
CA ASN A 82 19.05 7.05 5.58
C ASN A 82 18.23 6.56 6.81
N PRO A 83 17.29 5.61 6.62
CA PRO A 83 16.64 4.94 7.74
C PRO A 83 17.65 4.28 8.70
N ASP A 84 17.21 4.08 9.95
CA ASP A 84 17.99 3.43 10.99
C ASP A 84 18.48 2.06 10.49
N LYS A 85 19.76 1.75 10.75
CA LYS A 85 20.39 0.52 10.28
C LYS A 85 19.65 -0.73 10.79
N ARG A 86 19.03 -0.67 11.96
CA ARG A 86 18.21 -1.76 12.54
C ARG A 86 16.90 -1.93 11.79
N ALA A 87 16.27 -0.82 11.37
CA ALA A 87 15.08 -0.87 10.51
C ALA A 87 15.40 -1.43 9.13
N LEU A 88 16.50 -0.99 8.51
CA LEU A 88 16.98 -1.54 7.22
C LEU A 88 17.34 -3.02 7.34
N LYS A 89 17.98 -3.42 8.45
CA LYS A 89 18.29 -4.82 8.70
C LYS A 89 17.02 -5.66 8.83
N CYS A 90 16.03 -5.22 9.61
CA CYS A 90 14.74 -5.88 9.75
C CYS A 90 14.09 -6.11 8.36
N LEU A 91 13.96 -5.05 7.56
CA LEU A 91 13.41 -5.14 6.20
C LEU A 91 14.18 -6.14 5.32
N LYS A 92 15.51 -6.09 5.38
CA LYS A 92 16.38 -7.01 4.62
C LYS A 92 16.23 -8.46 5.06
N ASP A 93 16.10 -8.73 6.35
CA ASP A 93 15.87 -10.08 6.89
C ASP A 93 14.55 -10.67 6.35
N HIS A 94 13.58 -9.82 6.01
CA HIS A 94 12.31 -10.16 5.34
C HIS A 94 12.35 -10.04 3.81
N GLY A 95 13.53 -9.92 3.21
CA GLY A 95 13.70 -9.88 1.74
C GLY A 95 13.22 -8.58 1.08
N ILE A 96 13.08 -7.50 1.83
CA ILE A 96 12.67 -6.18 1.32
C ILE A 96 13.91 -5.29 1.20
N ASP A 97 14.36 -5.09 -0.03
CA ASP A 97 15.35 -4.06 -0.35
C ASP A 97 14.68 -2.69 -0.33
N TYR A 98 15.20 -1.79 0.51
CA TYR A 98 14.58 -0.49 0.74
C TYR A 98 15.61 0.62 0.80
N LYS A 99 15.28 1.74 0.13
CA LYS A 99 16.05 2.97 0.16
C LYS A 99 15.10 4.14 0.32
N HIS A 100 15.42 5.01 1.26
CA HIS A 100 14.70 6.23 1.53
C HIS A 100 15.67 7.30 2.01
N SER A 101 15.28 8.55 1.86
CA SER A 101 15.96 9.67 2.50
C SER A 101 14.91 10.36 3.34
N ALA A 102 15.13 10.42 4.65
CA ALA A 102 14.17 10.98 5.57
C ALA A 102 13.81 12.42 5.16
N ARG A 103 12.53 12.76 5.23
CA ARG A 103 11.99 14.08 4.89
C ARG A 103 10.94 14.49 5.91
N GLN A 104 10.71 15.79 6.05
CA GLN A 104 9.62 16.30 6.87
C GLN A 104 8.30 16.31 6.07
N VAL A 105 7.19 16.18 6.77
CA VAL A 105 5.84 16.43 6.23
C VAL A 105 5.74 17.89 5.80
N THR A 106 5.15 18.16 4.64
CA THR A 106 4.87 19.51 4.16
C THR A 106 3.37 19.80 4.13
N THR A 107 2.99 21.07 3.93
CA THR A 107 1.57 21.44 3.82
C THR A 107 0.89 20.83 2.60
N GLU A 108 1.63 20.59 1.52
CA GLU A 108 1.14 19.99 0.28
C GLU A 108 0.82 18.51 0.46
N ASP A 109 1.49 17.81 1.38
CA ASP A 109 1.21 16.39 1.67
C ASP A 109 -0.26 16.18 2.06
N PHE A 110 -0.85 17.13 2.80
CA PHE A 110 -2.26 17.08 3.24
C PHE A 110 -3.29 17.24 2.10
N THR A 111 -2.85 17.61 0.91
CA THR A 111 -3.68 17.66 -0.29
C THR A 111 -3.27 16.61 -1.34
N ASN A 112 -2.01 16.18 -1.34
CA ASN A 112 -1.47 15.20 -2.28
C ASN A 112 -1.78 13.76 -1.85
N PHE A 113 -1.90 13.51 -0.54
CA PHE A 113 -2.15 12.19 0.02
C PHE A 113 -3.59 12.04 0.50
N LYS A 114 -4.29 11.02 -0.01
CA LYS A 114 -5.64 10.66 0.42
C LYS A 114 -5.65 10.15 1.86
N TYR A 115 -4.62 9.39 2.24
CA TYR A 115 -4.44 8.86 3.59
C TYR A 115 -3.10 9.32 4.16
N ILE A 116 -3.12 9.82 5.40
CA ILE A 116 -1.91 10.09 6.18
C ILE A 116 -2.01 9.28 7.46
N PHE A 117 -1.08 8.35 7.65
CA PHE A 117 -1.09 7.46 8.80
C PHE A 117 0.00 7.80 9.80
N GLY A 118 -0.41 8.14 11.03
CA GLY A 118 0.47 8.24 12.19
C GLY A 118 0.72 6.87 12.83
N MET A 119 1.88 6.70 13.49
CA MET A 119 2.23 5.44 14.18
C MET A 119 1.73 5.40 15.62
N ASP A 120 1.64 6.55 16.26
CA ASP A 120 1.17 6.75 17.63
C ASP A 120 0.33 8.04 17.76
N GLU A 121 -0.24 8.27 18.94
CA GLU A 121 -1.10 9.44 19.20
C GLU A 121 -0.35 10.77 19.12
N ASP A 122 0.94 10.79 19.46
CA ASP A 122 1.75 12.01 19.37
C ASP A 122 1.89 12.42 17.89
N ASN A 123 2.10 11.45 16.99
CA ASN A 123 2.10 11.71 15.55
C ASN A 123 0.75 12.25 15.08
N ILE A 124 -0.37 11.71 15.57
CA ILE A 124 -1.71 12.19 15.21
C ILE A 124 -1.93 13.61 15.72
N SER A 125 -1.54 13.92 16.96
CA SER A 125 -1.67 15.28 17.49
C SER A 125 -0.91 16.27 16.63
N THR A 126 0.37 16.01 16.34
CA THR A 126 1.19 16.89 15.51
C THR A 126 0.67 16.99 14.08
N LEU A 127 0.23 15.89 13.45
CA LEU A 127 -0.36 15.93 12.12
C LEU A 127 -1.62 16.78 12.05
N ARG A 128 -2.48 16.72 13.08
CA ARG A 128 -3.68 17.56 13.16
C ARG A 128 -3.35 19.03 13.36
N GLU A 129 -2.31 19.35 14.12
CA GLU A 129 -1.81 20.72 14.29
C GLU A 129 -1.23 21.29 13.00
N LEU A 130 -0.50 20.46 12.24
CA LEU A 130 0.11 20.85 10.96
C LEU A 130 -0.92 20.89 9.80
N SER A 131 -2.05 20.19 9.93
CA SER A 131 -3.05 20.06 8.87
C SER A 131 -3.67 21.41 8.50
N PRO A 132 -3.53 21.88 7.24
CA PRO A 132 -4.16 23.12 6.81
C PRO A 132 -5.69 22.97 6.72
N LYS A 133 -6.42 24.09 6.80
CA LYS A 133 -7.90 24.11 6.70
C LYS A 133 -8.46 23.48 5.42
N LYS A 134 -7.67 23.48 4.34
CA LYS A 134 -8.03 22.92 3.02
C LYS A 134 -7.58 21.47 2.83
N SER A 135 -7.07 20.82 3.89
CA SER A 135 -6.66 19.43 3.86
C SER A 135 -7.80 18.54 3.35
N THR A 136 -7.46 17.62 2.43
CA THR A 136 -8.35 16.57 1.93
C THR A 136 -7.95 15.19 2.48
N ALA A 137 -6.81 15.12 3.17
CA ALA A 137 -6.27 13.89 3.73
C ALA A 137 -7.11 13.33 4.88
N GLN A 138 -7.28 12.01 4.89
CA GLN A 138 -7.77 11.27 6.06
C GLN A 138 -6.60 10.97 6.99
N ILE A 139 -6.57 11.62 8.15
CA ILE A 139 -5.52 11.45 9.16
C ILE A 139 -5.98 10.43 10.20
N GLU A 140 -5.34 9.27 10.25
CA GLU A 140 -5.69 8.16 11.14
C GLU A 140 -4.44 7.46 11.71
N LEU A 141 -4.60 6.68 12.78
CA LEU A 141 -3.56 5.75 13.22
C LEU A 141 -3.45 4.60 12.23
N PHE A 142 -2.24 4.20 11.85
CA PHE A 142 -2.06 3.03 11.01
C PHE A 142 -2.54 1.75 11.72
N GLY A 143 -2.21 1.63 13.02
CA GLY A 143 -2.59 0.47 13.83
C GLY A 143 -4.10 0.32 14.03
N LYS A 144 -4.93 1.30 13.66
CA LYS A 144 -6.39 1.15 13.60
C LYS A 144 -6.82 -0.03 12.71
N TYR A 145 -5.98 -0.39 11.75
CA TYR A 145 -6.21 -1.50 10.82
C TYR A 145 -5.63 -2.83 11.31
N ASP A 146 -5.01 -2.91 12.49
CA ASP A 146 -4.52 -4.18 13.02
C ASP A 146 -5.71 -5.08 13.43
N PRO A 147 -5.91 -6.26 12.82
CA PRO A 147 -6.95 -7.20 13.23
C PRO A 147 -6.78 -7.72 14.67
N GLN A 148 -5.60 -7.54 15.29
CA GLN A 148 -5.37 -7.86 16.70
C GLN A 148 -5.81 -6.73 17.66
N GLY A 149 -6.32 -5.61 17.14
CA GLY A 149 -6.79 -4.47 17.95
C GLY A 149 -5.69 -3.62 18.57
N LYS A 150 -4.42 -3.81 18.16
CA LYS A 150 -3.29 -2.98 18.62
C LYS A 150 -3.20 -1.71 17.77
N THR A 151 -3.65 -0.59 18.33
CA THR A 151 -3.72 0.68 17.59
C THR A 151 -2.40 1.44 17.49
N ILE A 152 -1.47 1.22 18.43
CA ILE A 152 -0.19 1.93 18.50
C ILE A 152 0.94 1.06 17.96
N ILE A 153 1.71 1.60 17.02
CA ILE A 153 3.00 1.04 16.59
C ILE A 153 4.09 1.71 17.42
N ARG A 154 4.49 1.01 18.49
CA ARG A 154 5.43 1.49 19.51
C ARG A 154 6.77 1.91 18.89
N ASP A 155 7.35 3.00 19.36
CA ASP A 155 8.69 3.43 18.95
C ASP A 155 9.78 2.45 19.43
N PRO A 156 10.60 1.87 18.52
CA PRO A 156 11.71 1.01 18.90
C PRO A 156 13.06 1.74 19.03
N TYR A 157 13.10 3.06 18.90
CA TYR A 157 14.36 3.82 18.77
C TYR A 157 15.35 3.56 19.92
N TYR A 158 14.85 3.52 21.17
CA TYR A 158 15.64 3.30 22.38
C TYR A 158 15.79 1.83 22.78
N ASP A 159 15.34 0.88 21.95
CA ASP A 159 15.50 -0.54 22.23
C ASP A 159 16.96 -0.99 22.13
N ASP A 160 17.37 -1.80 23.10
CA ASP A 160 18.59 -2.61 23.02
C ASP A 160 18.33 -3.85 22.15
N GLY A 161 18.48 -3.70 20.83
CA GLY A 161 18.43 -4.80 19.86
C GLY A 161 17.38 -4.65 18.76
N SER A 162 17.00 -5.77 18.13
CA SER A 162 16.14 -5.80 16.94
C SER A 162 14.67 -6.13 17.22
N LYS A 163 14.32 -6.58 18.44
CA LYS A 163 12.97 -7.08 18.73
C LYS A 163 11.87 -6.03 18.47
N GLY A 164 12.05 -4.79 18.92
CA GLY A 164 11.06 -3.74 18.65
C GLY A 164 10.87 -3.42 17.18
N PHE A 165 11.92 -3.57 16.37
CA PHE A 165 11.84 -3.37 14.92
C PHE A 165 11.07 -4.51 14.25
N GLU A 166 11.22 -5.74 14.74
CA GLU A 166 10.42 -6.90 14.30
C GLU A 166 8.94 -6.73 14.68
N ASP A 167 8.65 -6.36 15.93
CA ASP A 167 7.28 -6.10 16.40
C ASP A 167 6.59 -5.03 15.53
N ALA A 168 7.32 -3.95 15.21
CA ALA A 168 6.82 -2.89 14.33
C ALA A 168 6.60 -3.39 12.89
N TYR A 169 7.50 -4.21 12.35
CA TYR A 169 7.35 -4.84 11.04
C TYR A 169 6.09 -5.72 10.98
N GLU A 170 5.93 -6.65 11.92
CA GLU A 170 4.79 -7.57 11.94
C GLU A 170 3.46 -6.81 12.04
N GLN A 171 3.42 -5.76 12.87
CA GLN A 171 2.23 -4.91 12.97
C GLN A 171 1.95 -4.14 11.68
N CYS A 172 2.98 -3.55 11.05
CA CYS A 172 2.84 -2.91 9.74
C CYS A 172 2.34 -3.90 8.67
N LEU A 173 2.79 -5.15 8.70
CA LEU A 173 2.38 -6.19 7.77
C LEU A 173 0.89 -6.52 7.93
N ARG A 174 0.42 -6.73 9.17
CA ARG A 174 -0.99 -6.98 9.46
C ARG A 174 -1.87 -5.79 9.05
N CYS A 175 -1.47 -4.57 9.41
CA CYS A 175 -2.21 -3.35 9.07
C CYS A 175 -2.27 -3.12 7.56
N SER A 176 -1.16 -3.34 6.84
CA SER A 176 -1.11 -3.18 5.38
C SER A 176 -2.08 -4.13 4.67
N ASN A 177 -2.08 -5.41 5.07
CA ASN A 177 -2.98 -6.40 4.52
C ASN A 177 -4.45 -6.04 4.77
N ALA A 178 -4.81 -5.76 6.02
CA ALA A 178 -6.18 -5.45 6.41
C ALA A 178 -6.69 -4.13 5.80
N PHE A 179 -5.82 -3.13 5.67
CA PHE A 179 -6.18 -1.88 4.99
C PHE A 179 -6.45 -2.12 3.50
N LEU A 180 -5.54 -2.81 2.81
CA LEU A 180 -5.70 -3.12 1.39
C LEU A 180 -6.93 -3.99 1.12
N ASP A 181 -7.26 -4.93 2.00
CA ASP A 181 -8.52 -5.71 1.92
C ASP A 181 -9.77 -4.83 1.92
N ARG A 182 -9.72 -3.67 2.59
CA ARG A 182 -10.87 -2.75 2.72
C ARG A 182 -11.02 -1.77 1.55
N VAL A 183 -9.92 -1.40 0.90
CA VAL A 183 -9.91 -0.30 -0.09
C VAL A 183 -9.73 -0.76 -1.54
N VAL A 184 -9.37 -2.03 -1.75
CA VAL A 184 -9.17 -2.65 -3.07
C VAL A 184 -10.28 -3.68 -3.40
N SER A 185 -11.19 -3.93 -2.46
CA SER A 185 -12.28 -4.91 -2.61
C SER A 185 -13.36 -4.51 -3.61
#